data_AF-A0A4Q8LJ28-F1
#
_entry.id   AF-A0A4Q8LJ28-F1
#
_cell.length_a   1.000
_cell.length_b   1.000
_cell.length_c   1.000
_cell.angle_alpha   90.00
_cell.angle_beta   90.00
_cell.angle_gamma   90.00
#
_symmetry.space_group_name_H-M   'P 1'
#
loop_
_entity.id
_entity.type
_entity.pdbx_description
1 polymer ?
#
loop_
_entity_poly.entity_id
_entity_poly.type
_entity_poly.pdbx_seq_one_letter_code
_entity_poly.pdbx_strand_id
1 'polypeptide(L)'
;MKIHTLATDGSQVIAITQAASSGGKYGHPVMLSAIRFDLTSFDQVMEELNKNGHRHEKSFEVIERWRVDARNQGPRSRFGQTLAALREEVGDNLKGNVLFATEDEEEDPVESFKSMTRAIGLDIALPAASSAARQPVRF
;
A
#
# COMPACT_ATOMS: atom_id res chain seq x y z
N MET A 1 7.62 4.73 7.01
CA MET A 1 7.30 3.96 5.79
C MET A 1 6.31 4.82 5.01
N LYS A 2 6.44 4.92 3.69
CA LYS A 2 5.57 5.73 2.83
C LYS A 2 4.84 4.81 1.85
N ILE A 3 3.55 5.00 1.65
CA ILE A 3 2.79 4.30 0.61
C ILE A 3 2.68 5.25 -0.57
N HIS A 4 2.93 4.77 -1.79
CA HIS A 4 2.88 5.59 -3.01
C HIS A 4 1.63 5.34 -3.83
N THR A 5 1.13 4.11 -3.81
CA THR A 5 0.00 3.70 -4.65
C THR A 5 -0.69 2.52 -3.98
N LEU A 6 -2.01 2.54 -4.01
CA LEU A 6 -2.86 1.42 -3.67
C LEU A 6 -3.76 1.13 -4.86
N ALA A 7 -3.81 -0.13 -5.27
CA ALA A 7 -4.66 -0.59 -6.34
C ALA A 7 -5.48 -1.79 -5.85
N THR A 8 -6.71 -1.93 -6.34
CA THR A 8 -7.55 -3.09 -6.03
C THR A 8 -8.35 -3.55 -7.24
N ASP A 9 -8.60 -4.85 -7.32
CA ASP A 9 -9.55 -5.47 -8.26
C ASP A 9 -10.91 -5.79 -7.60
N GLY A 10 -11.12 -5.35 -6.35
CA GLY A 10 -12.31 -5.66 -5.54
C GLY A 10 -12.19 -6.91 -4.67
N SER A 11 -11.13 -7.72 -4.84
CA SER A 11 -10.85 -8.89 -4.00
C SER A 11 -9.48 -8.79 -3.33
N GLN A 12 -8.47 -8.41 -4.11
CA GLN A 12 -7.08 -8.26 -3.72
C GLN A 12 -6.68 -6.80 -3.83
N VAL A 13 -5.68 -6.43 -3.04
CA VAL A 13 -5.07 -5.12 -3.00
C VAL A 13 -3.58 -5.28 -3.26
N ILE A 14 -3.06 -4.46 -4.16
CA ILE A 14 -1.61 -4.32 -4.34
C ILE A 14 -1.22 -2.92 -3.86
N ALA A 15 -0.27 -2.87 -2.93
CA ALA A 15 0.30 -1.63 -2.43
C ALA A 15 1.75 -1.49 -2.90
N ILE A 16 2.10 -0.30 -3.37
CA ILE A 16 3.50 0.08 -3.57
C ILE A 16 3.96 0.86 -2.34
N THR A 17 4.89 0.28 -1.60
CA THR A 17 5.40 0.85 -0.35
C THR A 17 6.88 1.15 -0.44
N GLN A 18 7.29 2.19 0.28
CA GLN A 18 8.65 2.64 0.45
C GLN A 18 9.07 2.53 1.91
N ALA A 19 10.06 1.70 2.18
CA ALA A 19 10.72 1.65 3.47
C ALA A 19 12.14 2.21 3.39
N ALA A 20 12.56 2.93 4.42
CA ALA A 20 13.95 3.35 4.55
C ALA A 20 14.85 2.12 4.65
N SER A 21 15.94 2.09 3.89
CA SER A 21 16.95 1.04 3.97
C SER A 21 18.14 1.56 4.78
N SER A 22 18.60 0.81 5.78
CA SER A 22 19.80 1.19 6.54
C SER A 22 21.05 0.97 5.68
N GLY A 23 21.73 2.05 5.29
CA GLY A 23 23.06 1.94 4.68
C GLY A 23 23.35 3.01 3.65
N GLY A 24 23.72 4.21 4.08
CA GLY A 24 24.23 5.24 3.18
C GLY A 24 24.83 6.42 3.93
N LYS A 25 26.18 6.49 3.99
CA LYS A 25 26.90 7.70 4.44
C LYS A 25 26.68 8.88 3.46
N TYR A 26 26.29 8.57 2.23
CA TYR A 26 26.07 9.51 1.12
C TYR A 26 24.94 9.04 0.19
N GLY A 27 23.83 8.50 0.69
CA GLY A 27 22.69 8.09 -0.15
C GLY A 27 21.39 8.10 0.67
N HIS A 28 20.23 8.24 0.04
CA HIS A 28 18.94 7.99 0.68
C HIS A 28 18.36 6.66 0.15
N PRO A 29 19.01 5.51 0.45
CA PRO A 29 18.55 4.23 -0.05
C PRO A 29 17.20 3.88 0.57
N VAL A 30 16.27 3.53 -0.28
CA VAL A 30 14.94 3.06 0.09
C VAL A 30 14.67 1.73 -0.62
N MET A 31 13.82 0.93 -0.01
CA MET A 31 13.26 -0.26 -0.61
C MET A 31 11.86 0.10 -1.12
N LEU A 32 11.68 0.10 -2.44
CA LEU A 32 10.37 0.09 -3.05
C LEU A 32 9.92 -1.36 -3.16
N SER A 33 8.74 -1.69 -2.65
CA SER A 33 8.17 -3.03 -2.76
C SER A 33 6.74 -2.94 -3.27
N ALA A 34 6.37 -3.84 -4.18
CA ALA A 34 4.98 -4.16 -4.48
C ALA A 34 4.56 -5.33 -3.60
N ILE A 35 3.51 -5.13 -2.81
CA ILE A 35 2.97 -6.15 -1.92
C ILE A 35 1.52 -6.43 -2.28
N ARG A 36 1.10 -7.68 -2.20
CA ARG A 36 -0.25 -8.16 -2.46
C ARG A 36 -0.86 -8.73 -1.20
N PHE A 37 -2.13 -8.41 -0.94
CA PHE A 37 -2.90 -8.95 0.17
C PHE A 37 -4.41 -8.88 -0.13
N ASP A 38 -5.21 -9.60 0.64
CA ASP A 38 -6.66 -9.58 0.48
C ASP A 38 -7.26 -8.28 1.04
N LEU A 39 -8.28 -7.74 0.37
CA LEU A 39 -8.95 -6.50 0.78
C LEU A 39 -9.50 -6.60 2.22
N THR A 40 -9.95 -7.78 2.64
CA THR A 40 -10.45 -8.06 4.00
C THR A 40 -9.41 -7.87 5.10
N SER A 41 -8.12 -8.01 4.75
CA SER A 41 -7.00 -7.90 5.68
C SER A 41 -6.33 -6.52 5.62
N PHE A 42 -6.91 -5.55 4.92
CA PHE A 42 -6.30 -4.26 4.67
C PHE A 42 -5.86 -3.54 5.95
N ASP A 43 -6.76 -3.37 6.93
CA ASP A 43 -6.40 -2.64 8.16
C ASP A 43 -5.31 -3.38 8.97
N GLN A 44 -5.36 -4.72 9.00
CA GLN A 44 -4.33 -5.52 9.66
C GLN A 44 -2.96 -5.35 8.96
N VAL A 45 -2.94 -5.42 7.63
CA VAL A 45 -1.71 -5.27 6.84
C VAL A 45 -1.14 -3.86 7.00
N MET A 46 -1.98 -2.82 6.99
CA MET A 46 -1.54 -1.44 7.21
C MET A 46 -0.98 -1.23 8.62
N GLU A 47 -1.61 -1.80 9.64
CA GLU A 47 -1.10 -1.75 11.02
C GLU A 47 0.25 -2.47 11.13
N GLU A 48 0.38 -3.66 10.55
CA GLU A 48 1.61 -4.44 10.55
C GLU A 48 2.75 -3.75 9.78
N LEU A 49 2.46 -3.16 8.62
CA LEU A 49 3.43 -2.40 7.84
C LEU A 49 3.91 -1.14 8.58
N ASN A 50 3.01 -0.44 9.28
CA ASN A 50 3.39 0.71 10.08
C ASN A 50 4.24 0.31 11.30
N LYS A 51 3.92 -0.81 11.95
CA LYS A 51 4.58 -1.25 13.18
C LYS A 51 5.90 -1.98 12.94
N ASN A 52 5.93 -2.88 11.96
CA ASN A 52 7.03 -3.82 11.72
C ASN A 52 7.71 -3.62 10.35
N GLY A 53 7.15 -2.77 9.49
CA GLY A 53 7.61 -2.62 8.11
C GLY A 53 7.57 -3.93 7.34
N HIS A 54 8.54 -4.12 6.47
CA HIS A 54 8.68 -5.34 5.66
C HIS A 54 9.25 -6.56 6.40
N ARG A 55 9.43 -6.47 7.72
CA ARG A 55 10.16 -7.48 8.48
C ARG A 55 9.34 -8.74 8.76
N HIS A 56 8.02 -8.66 8.66
CA HIS A 56 7.08 -9.75 8.91
C HIS A 56 6.12 -9.91 7.73
N GLU A 57 6.56 -10.65 6.71
CA GLU A 57 5.81 -10.98 5.48
C GLU A 57 4.78 -12.09 5.73
N LYS A 58 3.99 -12.01 6.82
CA LYS A 58 2.99 -13.04 7.16
C LYS A 58 1.61 -12.73 6.61
N SER A 59 1.26 -11.45 6.54
CA SER A 59 -0.09 -10.99 6.20
C SER A 59 -0.20 -10.43 4.78
N PHE A 60 0.93 -10.34 4.07
CA PHE A 60 1.02 -9.89 2.70
C PHE A 60 2.15 -10.63 1.97
N GLU A 61 1.96 -10.85 0.68
CA GLU A 61 2.94 -11.39 -0.22
C GLU A 61 3.74 -10.25 -0.85
N VAL A 62 5.06 -10.39 -0.96
CA VAL A 62 5.90 -9.42 -1.67
C VAL A 62 6.05 -9.93 -3.10
N ILE A 63 5.40 -9.26 -4.06
CA ILE A 63 5.54 -9.58 -5.48
C ILE A 63 6.94 -9.19 -5.94
N GLU A 64 7.32 -7.95 -5.62
CA GLU A 64 8.58 -7.39 -6.08
C GLU A 64 9.20 -6.44 -5.08
N ARG A 65 10.53 -6.35 -5.08
CA ARG A 65 11.29 -5.51 -4.16
C ARG A 65 12.57 -4.99 -4.81
N TRP A 66 12.69 -3.67 -4.88
CA TRP A 66 13.82 -2.97 -5.48
C TRP A 66 14.49 -2.04 -4.49
N ARG A 67 15.82 -2.08 -4.44
CA ARG A 67 16.62 -1.08 -3.73
C ARG A 67 16.93 0.07 -4.67
N VAL A 68 16.44 1.26 -4.34
CA VAL A 68 16.65 2.49 -5.12
C VAL A 68 17.09 3.64 -4.22
N ASP A 69 17.64 4.71 -4.80
CA ASP A 69 18.02 5.91 -4.06
C ASP A 69 16.94 6.98 -4.24
N ALA A 70 16.34 7.44 -3.14
CA ALA A 70 15.25 8.42 -3.13
C ALA A 70 15.74 9.88 -3.26
N ARG A 71 17.04 10.11 -3.50
CA ARG A 71 17.60 11.45 -3.71
C ARG A 71 16.97 12.22 -4.86
N ASN A 72 16.71 11.53 -5.96
CA ASN A 72 16.08 12.09 -7.15
C ASN A 72 14.80 11.31 -7.40
N GLN A 73 13.64 11.94 -7.24
CA GLN A 73 12.34 11.27 -7.42
C GLN A 73 11.66 11.64 -8.75
N GLY A 74 12.32 12.44 -9.59
CA GLY A 74 11.79 12.81 -10.91
C GLY A 74 11.59 11.60 -11.83
N PRO A 75 10.74 11.72 -12.87
CA PRO A 75 10.31 10.61 -13.72
C PRO A 75 11.44 9.92 -14.49
N ARG A 76 12.56 10.63 -14.71
CA ARG A 76 13.76 10.07 -15.38
C ARG A 76 14.77 9.44 -14.42
N SER A 77 14.56 9.55 -13.11
CA SER A 77 15.46 8.95 -12.14
C SER A 77 15.20 7.45 -12.03
N ARG A 78 16.17 6.70 -11.51
CA ARG A 78 15.98 5.27 -11.20
C ARG A 78 14.81 5.05 -10.25
N PHE A 79 14.59 5.97 -9.30
CA PHE A 79 13.43 5.91 -8.42
C PHE A 79 12.12 6.05 -9.19
N GLY A 80 11.98 7.09 -10.01
CA GLY A 80 10.76 7.35 -10.79
C GLY A 80 10.48 6.23 -11.81
N GLN A 81 11.53 5.73 -12.47
CA GLN A 81 11.42 4.60 -13.40
C GLN A 81 10.99 3.31 -12.71
N THR A 82 11.58 2.99 -11.54
CA THR A 82 11.16 1.83 -10.76
C THR A 82 9.73 1.98 -10.23
N LEU A 83 9.33 3.17 -9.81
CA LEU A 83 7.95 3.42 -9.38
C LEU A 83 6.95 3.23 -10.53
N ALA A 84 7.29 3.73 -11.73
CA ALA A 84 6.48 3.56 -12.93
C ALA A 84 6.37 2.08 -13.33
N ALA A 85 7.49 1.34 -13.33
CA ALA A 85 7.50 -0.09 -13.63
C ALA A 85 6.65 -0.88 -12.64
N LEU A 86 6.76 -0.60 -11.33
CA LEU A 86 5.92 -1.25 -10.32
C LEU A 86 4.42 -0.92 -10.52
N ARG A 87 4.08 0.29 -10.96
CA ARG A 87 2.69 0.65 -11.28
C ARG A 87 2.15 -0.09 -12.50
N GLU A 88 2.98 -0.29 -13.52
CA GLU A 88 2.64 -1.10 -14.69
C GLU A 88 2.41 -2.56 -14.30
N GLU A 89 3.32 -3.15 -13.51
CA GLU A 89 3.18 -4.52 -13.02
C GLU A 89 1.94 -4.73 -12.12
N VAL A 90 1.54 -3.71 -11.36
CA VAL A 90 0.31 -3.76 -10.56
C VAL A 90 -0.91 -3.97 -11.46
N GLY A 91 -0.95 -3.27 -12.61
CA GLY A 91 -2.02 -3.43 -13.60
C GLY A 91 -2.06 -4.84 -14.20
N ASP A 92 -0.90 -5.41 -14.50
CA ASP A 92 -0.79 -6.75 -15.09
C ASP A 92 -1.10 -7.89 -14.10
N ASN A 93 -0.85 -7.67 -12.80
CA ASN A 93 -1.05 -8.69 -11.76
C ASN A 93 -2.50 -8.78 -11.26
N LEU A 94 -3.37 -7.83 -11.61
CA LEU A 94 -4.77 -7.80 -11.21
C LEU A 94 -5.65 -8.21 -12.40
N LYS A 95 -6.48 -9.25 -12.23
CA LYS A 95 -7.25 -9.87 -13.34
C LYS A 95 -8.55 -9.15 -13.71
N GLY A 96 -8.75 -7.92 -13.22
CA GLY A 96 -10.05 -7.25 -13.25
C GLY A 96 -9.97 -5.75 -13.54
N ASN A 97 -11.06 -5.05 -13.26
CA ASN A 97 -11.12 -3.60 -13.40
C ASN A 97 -10.32 -2.97 -12.25
N VAL A 98 -9.07 -2.59 -12.53
CA VAL A 98 -8.14 -2.08 -11.52
C VAL A 98 -8.49 -0.66 -11.15
N LEU A 99 -8.75 -0.44 -9.86
CA LEU A 99 -9.01 0.86 -9.29
C LEU A 99 -7.78 1.34 -8.54
N PHE A 100 -7.25 2.49 -8.93
CA PHE A 100 -6.11 3.14 -8.27
C PHE A 100 -6.61 4.24 -7.34
N ALA A 101 -6.13 4.24 -6.09
CA ALA A 101 -6.56 5.21 -5.09
C ALA A 101 -5.95 6.60 -5.24
N THR A 102 -4.91 6.80 -6.05
CA THR A 102 -4.35 8.14 -6.31
C THR A 102 -3.35 8.14 -7.46
N GLU A 103 -3.47 9.15 -8.32
CA GLU A 103 -2.44 9.60 -9.28
C GLU A 103 -1.63 10.79 -8.72
N ASP A 104 -2.19 11.54 -7.76
CA ASP A 104 -1.66 12.79 -7.21
C ASP A 104 -0.87 12.61 -5.90
N GLU A 105 0.26 13.32 -5.77
CA GLU A 105 1.22 13.21 -4.65
C GLU A 105 0.77 13.88 -3.34
N GLU A 106 -0.33 14.65 -3.34
CA GLU A 106 -0.75 15.49 -2.20
C GLU A 106 -1.77 14.84 -1.25
N GLU A 107 -2.52 13.82 -1.68
CA GLU A 107 -3.49 13.12 -0.83
C GLU A 107 -2.92 11.85 -0.20
N ASP A 108 -3.29 11.56 1.05
CA ASP A 108 -2.91 10.31 1.70
C ASP A 108 -3.52 9.14 0.90
N PRO A 109 -2.72 8.26 0.30
CA PRO A 109 -3.22 7.19 -0.55
C PRO A 109 -4.11 6.22 0.22
N VAL A 110 -3.91 6.07 1.54
CA VAL A 110 -4.74 5.20 2.39
C VAL A 110 -6.13 5.81 2.58
N GLU A 111 -6.21 7.12 2.84
CA GLU A 111 -7.48 7.81 3.02
C GLU A 111 -8.28 7.87 1.70
N SER A 112 -7.58 8.14 0.60
CA SER A 112 -8.15 8.12 -0.76
C SER A 112 -8.62 6.73 -1.16
N PHE A 113 -7.88 5.68 -0.76
CA PHE A 113 -8.31 4.30 -0.98
C PHE A 113 -9.59 3.99 -0.21
N LYS A 114 -9.66 4.37 1.07
CA LYS A 114 -10.85 4.14 1.91
C LYS A 114 -12.08 4.88 1.38
N SER A 115 -11.92 6.12 0.92
CA SER A 115 -13.01 6.90 0.32
C SER A 115 -13.48 6.29 -1.00
N MET A 116 -12.55 5.84 -1.86
CA MET A 116 -12.84 5.15 -3.12
C MET A 116 -13.57 3.82 -2.90
N THR A 117 -13.08 2.95 -2.02
CA THR A 117 -13.73 1.66 -1.73
C THR A 117 -15.14 1.84 -1.17
N ARG A 118 -15.34 2.88 -0.35
CA ARG A 118 -16.66 3.25 0.19
C ARG A 118 -17.60 3.77 -0.88
N ALA A 119 -17.12 4.63 -1.79
CA ALA A 119 -17.92 5.16 -2.89
C ALA A 119 -18.42 4.07 -3.85
N ILE A 120 -17.65 3.00 -4.01
CA ILE A 120 -17.93 1.91 -4.96
C ILE A 120 -18.68 0.75 -4.27
N GLY A 121 -18.97 0.85 -2.96
CA GLY A 121 -19.71 -0.17 -2.22
C GLY A 121 -18.91 -1.45 -1.95
N LEU A 122 -17.57 -1.38 -2.03
CA LEU A 122 -16.64 -2.44 -1.61
C LEU A 122 -16.45 -2.50 -0.07
N ASP A 123 -17.21 -1.67 0.66
CA ASP A 123 -17.21 -1.51 2.13
C ASP A 123 -17.52 -2.80 2.92
N ILE A 124 -17.94 -3.88 2.25
CA ILE A 124 -18.12 -5.20 2.88
C ILE A 124 -16.77 -5.79 3.35
N ALA A 125 -15.64 -5.30 2.83
CA ALA A 125 -14.31 -5.84 3.10
C ALA A 125 -13.37 -4.95 3.93
N LEU A 126 -13.73 -3.71 4.28
CA LEU A 126 -12.93 -2.90 5.22
C LEU A 126 -13.66 -2.90 6.57
N PRO A 127 -13.19 -3.65 7.59
CA PRO A 127 -13.82 -3.57 8.89
C PRO A 127 -13.73 -2.14 9.37
N ALA A 128 -14.90 -1.50 9.51
CA ALA A 128 -15.02 -0.17 10.08
C ALA A 128 -14.12 -0.09 11.31
N ALA A 129 -13.23 0.92 11.31
CA ALA A 129 -12.30 1.23 12.38
C ALA A 129 -12.89 0.82 13.74
N SER A 130 -12.16 -0.02 14.46
CA SER A 130 -12.54 -0.54 15.77
C SER A 130 -12.88 0.62 16.72
N SER A 131 -14.14 1.04 16.69
CA SER A 131 -14.71 1.93 17.68
C SER A 131 -15.20 1.01 18.79
N ALA A 132 -14.30 0.75 19.74
CA ALA A 132 -14.69 0.27 21.04
C ALA A 132 -15.77 1.19 21.63
N ALA A 133 -17.03 0.75 21.60
CA ALA A 133 -18.09 1.37 22.37
C ALA A 133 -19.15 0.33 22.74
N ARG A 134 -18.94 -0.28 23.92
CA ARG A 134 -19.94 -0.63 24.93
C ARG A 134 -21.39 -0.71 24.45
N GLN A 135 -22.03 -1.87 24.66
CA GLN A 135 -23.34 -1.88 25.31
C GLN A 135 -23.49 -3.07 26.29
N PRO A 136 -24.29 -2.87 27.35
CA PRO A 136 -24.20 -3.64 28.59
C PRO A 136 -24.99 -4.95 28.50
N VAL A 137 -24.49 -5.98 29.16
CA VAL A 137 -25.27 -7.17 29.47
C VAL A 137 -26.45 -6.73 30.34
N ARG A 138 -27.66 -6.87 29.82
CA ARG A 138 -28.90 -6.74 30.58
C ARG A 138 -29.64 -8.08 30.59
N PHE A 139 -29.84 -8.53 31.84
CA PHE A 139 -30.66 -9.62 32.38
C PHE A 139 -30.15 -11.04 32.17
#